data_AF-A0A838KQB6-F1
#
_entry.id   AF-A0A838KQB6-F1
#
_cell.length_a   1.000
_cell.length_b   1.000
_cell.length_c   1.000
_cell.angle_alpha   90.00
_cell.angle_beta   90.00
_cell.angle_gamma   90.00
#
_symmetry.space_group_name_H-M   'P 1'
#
loop_
_entity.id
_entity.type
_entity.pdbx_description
1 polymer ?
#
loop_
_entity_poly.entity_id
_entity_poly.type
_entity_poly.pdbx_seq_one_letter_code
_entity_poly.pdbx_strand_id
1 'polypeptide(L)'
;MFPVLKQHNSERIAVGYLGFRIVDAIFIAIMVLFVLIQIPIGSEYVNAGASDASYLQALSTVFMQAQLDAYNIAMTTLGISGLILCYSFFKSRLVPRLLAVWGLVGYATILCGSVLEVLGFDLLTIHAIPGGLWEVFIGVWLIVKGFNPSAFVTESAQADTKERDKERDKESLSKA
;
A
#
# COMPACT_ATOMS: atom_id res chain seq x y z
N MET A 1 7.82 2.49 -7.83
CA MET A 1 7.77 1.02 -7.64
C MET A 1 7.29 0.25 -8.86
N PHE A 2 6.31 0.77 -9.63
CA PHE A 2 5.75 0.10 -10.82
C PHE A 2 6.77 -0.42 -11.87
N PRO A 3 7.82 0.32 -12.29
CA PRO A 3 8.79 -0.20 -13.25
C PRO A 3 9.67 -1.35 -12.70
N VAL A 4 9.97 -1.34 -11.40
CA VAL A 4 10.76 -2.39 -10.73
C VAL A 4 9.93 -3.67 -10.54
N LEU A 5 8.64 -3.53 -10.23
CA LEU A 5 7.67 -4.63 -10.18
C LEU A 5 7.47 -5.28 -11.55
N LYS A 6 7.40 -4.48 -12.63
CA LYS A 6 7.21 -4.95 -14.01
C LYS A 6 8.43 -5.74 -14.54
N GLN A 7 9.64 -5.40 -14.10
CA GLN A 7 10.85 -6.12 -14.52
C GLN A 7 10.99 -7.50 -13.85
N HIS A 8 10.66 -7.64 -12.56
CA HIS A 8 10.96 -8.88 -11.82
C HIS A 8 9.74 -9.72 -11.41
N ASN A 9 8.52 -9.23 -11.61
CA ASN A 9 7.31 -9.99 -11.30
C ASN A 9 6.25 -9.80 -12.39
N SER A 10 5.50 -10.87 -12.63
CA SER A 10 4.44 -10.94 -13.64
C SER A 10 3.59 -9.67 -13.66
N GLU A 11 3.42 -9.08 -14.85
CA GLU A 11 2.71 -7.82 -15.10
C GLU A 11 1.38 -7.67 -14.34
N ARG A 12 0.69 -8.80 -14.10
CA ARG A 12 -0.55 -8.90 -13.30
C ARG A 12 -0.41 -8.38 -11.87
N ILE A 13 0.71 -8.64 -11.19
CA ILE A 13 0.93 -8.22 -9.79
C ILE A 13 1.18 -6.71 -9.71
N ALA A 14 1.92 -6.17 -10.69
CA ALA A 14 2.19 -4.74 -10.78
C ALA A 14 0.90 -3.93 -11.04
N VAL A 15 0.06 -4.42 -11.96
CA VAL A 15 -1.25 -3.82 -12.26
C VAL A 15 -2.19 -3.92 -11.05
N GLY A 16 -2.21 -5.06 -10.36
CA GLY A 16 -2.99 -5.22 -9.12
C GLY A 16 -2.59 -4.20 -8.05
N TYR A 17 -1.28 -4.07 -7.77
CA TYR A 17 -0.76 -3.08 -6.82
C TYR A 17 -1.16 -1.65 -7.20
N LEU A 18 -1.03 -1.28 -8.48
CA LEU A 18 -1.40 0.05 -8.96
C LEU A 18 -2.90 0.30 -8.82
N GLY A 19 -3.73 -0.70 -9.16
CA GLY A 19 -5.18 -0.63 -9.01
C GLY A 19 -5.58 -0.38 -7.56
N PHE A 20 -5.04 -1.16 -6.62
CA PHE A 20 -5.29 -0.95 -5.18
C PHE A 20 -4.80 0.42 -4.70
N ARG A 21 -3.66 0.93 -5.21
CA ARG A 21 -3.17 2.26 -4.85
C ARG A 21 -4.03 3.41 -5.40
N ILE A 22 -4.62 3.25 -6.58
CA ILE A 22 -5.55 4.23 -7.13
C ILE A 22 -6.84 4.26 -6.29
N VAL A 23 -7.37 3.08 -5.96
CA VAL A 23 -8.57 2.97 -5.10
C VAL A 23 -8.31 3.61 -3.73
N ASP A 24 -7.19 3.28 -3.11
CA ASP A 24 -6.76 3.87 -1.83
C ASP A 24 -6.66 5.41 -1.92
N ALA A 25 -6.02 5.94 -2.96
CA ALA A 25 -5.91 7.37 -3.18
C ALA A 25 -7.28 8.08 -3.32
N ILE A 26 -8.26 7.41 -3.95
CA ILE A 26 -9.63 7.94 -4.06
C ILE A 26 -10.30 8.00 -2.69
N PHE A 27 -10.18 6.94 -1.88
CA PHE A 27 -10.76 6.93 -0.53
C PHE A 27 -10.11 7.98 0.39
N ILE A 28 -8.78 8.14 0.32
CA ILE A 28 -8.08 9.20 1.05
C ILE A 28 -8.54 10.59 0.57
N ALA A 29 -8.71 10.79 -0.74
CA ALA A 29 -9.23 12.06 -1.25
C ALA A 29 -10.64 12.37 -0.72
N ILE A 30 -11.52 11.36 -0.67
CA ILE A 30 -12.86 11.49 -0.08
C ILE A 30 -12.77 11.84 1.41
N MET A 31 -11.90 11.16 2.16
CA MET A 31 -11.65 11.46 3.58
C MET A 31 -11.20 12.92 3.78
N VAL A 32 -10.28 13.42 2.94
CA VAL A 32 -9.81 14.81 2.98
C VAL A 32 -10.95 15.79 2.70
N LEU A 33 -11.87 15.47 1.78
CA LEU A 33 -13.05 16.30 1.53
C LEU A 33 -13.96 16.40 2.77
N PHE A 34 -14.17 15.30 3.49
CA PHE A 34 -14.91 15.31 4.76
C PHE A 34 -14.24 16.19 5.82
N VAL A 35 -12.91 16.16 5.92
CA VAL A 35 -12.13 17.05 6.80
C VAL A 35 -12.30 18.52 6.40
N LEU A 36 -12.22 18.82 5.10
CA LEU A 36 -12.32 20.19 4.62
C LEU A 36 -13.72 20.79 4.82
N ILE A 37 -14.78 20.00 4.74
CA ILE A 37 -16.16 20.43 5.05
C ILE A 37 -16.34 20.77 6.54
N GLN A 38 -15.53 20.20 7.44
CA GLN A 38 -15.58 20.53 8.86
C GLN A 38 -15.15 22.00 9.14
N ILE A 39 -14.33 22.59 8.27
CA ILE A 39 -13.86 23.99 8.41
C ILE A 39 -15.01 25.00 8.33
N PRO A 40 -15.84 25.03 7.27
CA PRO A 40 -16.99 25.93 7.22
C PRO A 40 -18.03 25.62 8.29
N ILE A 41 -18.24 24.34 8.67
CA ILE A 41 -19.15 23.98 9.77
C ILE A 41 -18.68 24.61 11.09
N GLY A 42 -17.38 24.57 11.37
CA GLY A 42 -16.80 25.23 12.54
C GLY A 42 -16.95 26.75 12.52
N SER A 43 -16.85 27.37 11.34
CA SER A 43 -17.07 28.83 11.17
C SER A 43 -18.53 29.22 11.44
N GLU A 44 -19.49 28.44 10.95
CA GLU A 44 -20.92 28.66 11.21
C GLU A 44 -21.26 28.42 12.69
N TYR A 45 -20.65 27.41 13.32
CA TYR A 45 -20.88 27.08 14.74
C TYR A 45 -20.57 28.25 15.68
N VAL A 46 -19.51 29.01 15.42
CA VAL A 46 -19.12 30.17 16.24
C VAL A 46 -20.11 31.33 16.12
N ASN A 47 -20.80 31.45 14.98
CA ASN A 47 -21.77 32.52 14.71
C ASN A 47 -23.22 32.11 15.03
N ALA A 48 -23.46 30.84 15.35
CA ALA A 48 -24.79 30.26 15.52
C ALA A 48 -25.39 30.53 16.92
N GLY A 49 -26.72 30.69 16.98
CA GLY A 49 -27.46 30.71 18.24
C GLY A 49 -27.53 29.33 18.90
N ALA A 50 -27.94 29.25 20.18
CA ALA A 50 -27.90 28.01 20.97
C ALA A 50 -28.66 26.81 20.35
N SER A 51 -29.77 27.05 19.64
CA SER A 51 -30.50 25.98 18.92
C SER A 51 -29.74 25.50 17.68
N ASP A 52 -29.19 26.41 16.87
CA ASP A 52 -28.45 26.07 15.64
C ASP A 52 -27.10 25.41 15.93
N ALA A 53 -26.46 25.78 17.03
CA ALA A 53 -25.22 25.16 17.51
C ALA A 53 -25.39 23.65 17.75
N SER A 54 -26.53 23.22 18.30
CA SER A 54 -26.80 21.80 18.57
C SER A 54 -26.92 20.97 17.28
N TYR A 55 -27.55 21.52 16.24
CA TYR A 55 -27.66 20.89 14.92
C TYR A 55 -26.31 20.79 14.22
N LEU A 56 -25.52 21.87 14.24
CA LEU A 56 -24.17 21.88 13.66
C LEU A 56 -23.25 20.90 14.37
N GLN A 57 -23.37 20.77 15.70
CA GLN A 57 -22.59 19.82 16.48
C GLN A 57 -22.95 18.37 16.14
N ALA A 58 -24.24 18.05 15.99
CA ALA A 58 -24.69 16.73 15.54
C ALA A 58 -24.22 16.42 14.11
N LEU A 59 -24.23 17.42 13.23
CA LEU A 59 -23.71 17.28 11.86
C LEU A 59 -22.20 16.99 11.89
N SER A 60 -21.42 17.75 12.66
CA SER A 60 -19.98 17.53 12.83
C SER A 60 -19.63 16.14 13.34
N THR A 61 -20.41 15.56 14.26
CA THR A 61 -20.18 14.18 14.75
C THR A 61 -20.42 13.15 13.66
N VAL A 62 -21.47 13.30 12.85
CA VAL A 62 -21.74 12.39 11.72
C VAL A 62 -20.62 12.46 10.69
N PHE A 63 -20.16 13.67 10.35
CA PHE A 63 -19.02 13.86 9.45
C PHE A 63 -17.73 13.25 10.00
N MET A 64 -17.49 13.36 11.30
CA MET A 64 -16.32 12.76 11.95
C MET A 64 -16.37 11.23 11.92
N GLN A 65 -17.55 10.64 12.11
CA GLN A 65 -17.74 9.19 11.95
C GLN A 65 -17.53 8.75 10.49
N ALA A 66 -18.13 9.45 9.53
CA ALA A 66 -17.96 9.16 8.11
C ALA A 66 -16.49 9.28 7.66
N GLN A 67 -15.75 10.24 8.22
CA GLN A 67 -14.32 10.39 8.00
C GLN A 67 -13.54 9.19 8.53
N LEU A 68 -13.85 8.72 9.75
CA LEU A 68 -13.19 7.56 10.36
C LEU A 68 -13.46 6.27 9.56
N ASP A 69 -14.70 6.08 9.10
CA ASP A 69 -15.07 4.94 8.26
C ASP A 69 -14.31 4.97 6.92
N ALA A 70 -14.25 6.14 6.26
CA ALA A 70 -13.49 6.31 5.03
C ALA A 70 -11.99 6.03 5.22
N TYR A 71 -11.42 6.49 6.34
CA TYR A 71 -10.04 6.21 6.71
C TYR A 71 -9.78 4.71 6.89
N ASN A 72 -10.65 4.00 7.61
CA ASN A 72 -10.47 2.57 7.85
C ASN A 72 -10.61 1.74 6.57
N ILE A 73 -11.49 2.13 5.65
CA ILE A 73 -11.59 1.49 4.32
C ILE A 73 -10.32 1.74 3.50
N ALA A 74 -9.79 2.96 3.51
CA ALA A 74 -8.50 3.28 2.87
C ALA A 74 -7.37 2.42 3.46
N MET A 75 -7.22 2.40 4.78
CA MET A 75 -6.19 1.62 5.48
C MET A 75 -6.26 0.12 5.20
N THR A 76 -7.47 -0.44 5.04
CA THR A 76 -7.65 -1.84 4.63
C THR A 76 -7.12 -2.08 3.21
N THR A 77 -7.44 -1.18 2.29
CA THR A 77 -6.96 -1.19 0.90
C THR A 77 -5.44 -1.03 0.83
N LEU A 78 -4.89 -0.13 1.64
CA LEU A 78 -3.47 0.09 1.81
C LEU A 78 -2.77 -1.16 2.35
N GLY A 79 -3.33 -1.83 3.36
CA GLY A 79 -2.83 -3.10 3.90
C GLY A 79 -2.74 -4.18 2.82
N ILE A 80 -3.77 -4.34 1.99
CA ILE A 80 -3.74 -5.30 0.86
C ILE A 80 -2.64 -4.93 -0.14
N SER A 81 -2.56 -3.65 -0.53
CA SER A 81 -1.53 -3.17 -1.47
C SER A 81 -0.11 -3.37 -0.93
N GLY A 82 0.08 -3.17 0.38
CA GLY A 82 1.34 -3.35 1.08
C GLY A 82 1.75 -4.81 1.19
N LEU A 83 0.81 -5.72 1.43
CA LEU A 83 1.06 -7.17 1.40
C LEU A 83 1.51 -7.63 0.01
N ILE A 84 0.85 -7.15 -1.05
CA ILE A 84 1.25 -7.43 -2.44
C ILE A 84 2.67 -6.91 -2.71
N LEU A 85 3.00 -5.71 -2.21
CA LEU A 85 4.33 -5.12 -2.34
C LEU A 85 5.40 -5.93 -1.59
N CYS A 86 5.17 -6.26 -0.31
CA CYS A 86 6.09 -7.05 0.50
C CYS A 86 6.30 -8.46 -0.08
N TYR A 87 5.24 -9.10 -0.57
CA TYR A 87 5.34 -10.38 -1.27
C TYR A 87 6.22 -10.27 -2.52
N SER A 88 6.09 -9.17 -3.28
CA SER A 88 6.95 -8.94 -4.42
C SER A 88 8.42 -8.74 -4.03
N PHE A 89 8.70 -7.97 -2.98
CA PHE A 89 10.07 -7.82 -2.49
C PHE A 89 10.67 -9.13 -1.98
N PHE A 90 9.87 -9.97 -1.32
CA PHE A 90 10.28 -11.29 -0.87
C PHE A 90 10.65 -12.21 -2.04
N LYS A 91 9.80 -12.25 -3.08
CA LYS A 91 10.01 -13.11 -4.25
C LYS A 91 11.20 -12.66 -5.10
N SER A 92 11.32 -11.36 -5.35
CA SER A 92 12.37 -10.80 -6.21
C SER A 92 13.71 -10.58 -5.50
N ARG A 93 13.81 -10.90 -4.19
CA ARG A 93 15.04 -10.83 -3.37
C ARG A 93 15.77 -9.46 -3.38
N LEU A 94 15.08 -8.37 -3.70
CA LEU A 94 15.68 -7.02 -3.75
C LEU A 94 16.07 -6.49 -2.36
N VAL A 95 15.44 -7.02 -1.30
CA VAL A 95 15.57 -6.58 0.08
C VAL A 95 15.85 -7.82 0.97
N PRO A 96 16.60 -7.71 2.08
CA PRO A 96 16.80 -8.82 3.01
C PRO A 96 15.49 -9.47 3.43
N ARG A 97 15.44 -10.80 3.48
CA ARG A 97 14.21 -11.56 3.81
C ARG A 97 13.60 -11.14 5.16
N LEU A 98 14.43 -10.78 6.14
CA LEU A 98 13.98 -10.27 7.45
C LEU A 98 13.19 -8.96 7.33
N LEU A 99 13.65 -8.03 6.48
CA LEU A 99 12.95 -6.77 6.23
C LEU A 99 11.62 -7.00 5.51
N ALA A 100 11.58 -7.93 4.54
CA ALA A 100 10.34 -8.26 3.84
C ALA A 100 9.30 -8.93 4.77
N VAL A 101 9.73 -9.82 5.67
CA VAL A 101 8.87 -10.45 6.69
C VAL A 101 8.37 -9.41 7.68
N TRP A 102 9.22 -8.48 8.14
CA TRP A 102 8.80 -7.42 9.04
C TRP A 102 7.73 -6.51 8.41
N GLY A 103 7.88 -6.18 7.13
CA GLY A 103 6.87 -5.44 6.38
C GLY A 103 5.57 -6.20 6.20
N LEU A 104 5.65 -7.51 5.94
CA LEU A 104 4.48 -8.37 5.84
C LEU A 104 3.69 -8.39 7.15
N VAL A 105 4.37 -8.49 8.30
CA VAL A 105 3.75 -8.42 9.62
C VAL A 105 3.17 -7.02 9.87
N GLY A 106 3.87 -5.96 9.48
CA GLY A 106 3.39 -4.58 9.58
C GLY A 106 2.08 -4.35 8.83
N TYR A 107 2.02 -4.72 7.55
CA TYR A 107 0.80 -4.57 6.75
C TYR A 107 -0.33 -5.53 7.14
N ALA A 108 0.00 -6.75 7.61
CA ALA A 108 -1.00 -7.65 8.18
C ALA A 108 -1.62 -7.07 9.45
N THR A 109 -0.82 -6.41 10.29
CA THR A 109 -1.30 -5.71 11.49
C THR A 109 -2.19 -4.53 11.10
N ILE A 110 -1.80 -3.75 10.10
CA ILE A 110 -2.64 -2.66 9.56
C ILE A 110 -3.99 -3.18 9.08
N LEU A 111 -3.97 -4.23 8.26
CA LEU A 111 -5.19 -4.80 7.69
C LEU A 111 -6.11 -5.35 8.78
N CYS A 112 -5.55 -6.12 9.72
CA CYS A 112 -6.33 -6.69 10.82
C CYS A 112 -6.91 -5.58 11.71
N GLY A 113 -6.11 -4.58 12.08
CA GLY A 113 -6.55 -3.46 12.89
C GLY A 113 -7.63 -2.61 12.22
N SER A 114 -7.49 -2.34 10.92
CA SER A 114 -8.49 -1.59 10.14
C SER A 114 -9.82 -2.36 10.08
N VAL A 115 -9.78 -3.68 9.85
CA VAL A 115 -10.99 -4.52 9.86
C VAL A 115 -11.63 -4.54 11.25
N LEU A 116 -10.84 -4.60 12.32
CA LEU A 116 -11.37 -4.55 13.69
C LEU A 116 -12.02 -3.19 14.01
N GLU A 117 -11.44 -2.08 13.55
CA GLU A 117 -12.06 -0.76 13.70
C GLU A 117 -13.38 -0.65 12.92
N VAL A 118 -13.46 -1.20 11.70
CA VAL A 118 -14.73 -1.28 10.95
C VAL A 118 -15.78 -2.12 11.68
N LEU A 119 -15.36 -3.13 12.45
CA LEU A 119 -16.25 -3.94 13.30
C LEU A 119 -16.65 -3.24 14.61
N GLY A 120 -16.17 -2.02 14.86
CA GLY A 120 -16.51 -1.21 16.03
C GLY A 120 -15.57 -1.38 17.23
N PHE A 121 -14.40 -2.01 17.05
CA PHE A 121 -13.37 -2.06 18.09
C PHE A 121 -12.45 -0.84 17.97
N ASP A 122 -12.54 0.08 18.93
CA ASP A 122 -11.75 1.32 18.92
C ASP A 122 -10.27 1.02 19.31
N LEU A 123 -9.42 0.83 18.30
CA LEU A 123 -7.99 0.50 18.46
C LEU A 123 -7.09 1.74 18.48
N LEU A 124 -7.67 2.95 18.45
CA LEU A 124 -6.95 4.22 18.56
C LEU A 124 -5.76 4.33 17.60
N THR A 125 -5.86 3.73 16.40
CA THR A 125 -4.80 3.78 15.37
C THR A 125 -3.47 3.09 15.78
N ILE A 126 -3.41 2.38 16.91
CA ILE A 126 -2.19 1.71 17.40
C ILE A 126 -1.68 0.68 16.38
N HIS A 127 -2.60 0.08 15.63
CA HIS A 127 -2.32 -0.91 14.59
C HIS A 127 -1.50 -0.35 13.41
N ALA A 128 -1.51 0.97 13.19
CA ALA A 128 -0.78 1.63 12.10
C ALA A 128 0.70 1.88 12.42
N ILE A 129 1.06 1.94 13.71
CA ILE A 129 2.42 2.22 14.19
C ILE A 129 3.47 1.24 13.62
N PRO A 130 3.31 -0.10 13.73
CA PRO A 130 4.33 -1.03 13.26
C PRO A 130 4.52 -0.99 11.75
N GLY A 131 3.45 -0.82 10.97
CA GLY A 131 3.53 -0.71 9.51
C GLY A 131 4.12 0.62 9.06
N GLY A 132 3.70 1.74 9.68
CA GLY A 132 4.25 3.07 9.37
C GLY A 132 5.74 3.17 9.70
N LEU A 133 6.17 2.61 10.83
CA LEU A 133 7.60 2.58 11.19
C LEU A 133 8.43 1.78 10.18
N TRP A 134 7.88 0.67 9.69
CA TRP A 134 8.51 -0.12 8.63
C TRP A 134 8.61 0.65 7.31
N GLU A 135 7.57 1.39 6.92
CA GLU A 135 7.58 2.19 5.69
C GLU A 135 8.68 3.28 5.71
N VAL A 136 8.85 3.96 6.85
CA VAL A 136 9.94 4.93 7.02
C VAL A 136 11.29 4.24 6.93
N PHE A 137 11.44 3.10 7.61
CA PHE A 137 12.69 2.36 7.64
C PHE A 137 13.10 1.84 6.26
N ILE A 138 12.17 1.24 5.51
CA ILE A 138 12.45 0.74 4.15
C ILE A 138 12.71 1.90 3.18
N GLY A 139 12.02 3.03 3.34
CA GLY A 139 12.27 4.23 2.56
C GLY A 139 13.69 4.74 2.73
N VAL A 140 14.14 4.92 3.98
CA VAL A 140 15.51 5.33 4.29
C VAL A 140 16.53 4.28 3.81
N TRP A 141 16.24 3.00 4.02
CA TRP A 141 17.13 1.91 3.59
C TRP A 141 17.32 1.88 2.07
N LEU A 142 16.24 2.07 1.29
CA LEU A 142 16.30 2.13 -0.17
C LEU A 142 17.05 3.37 -0.65
N ILE A 143 16.94 4.50 0.03
CA ILE A 143 17.70 5.72 -0.30
C ILE A 143 19.20 5.51 -0.05
N VAL A 144 19.56 4.89 1.07
CA VAL A 144 20.97 4.73 1.46
C VAL A 144 21.66 3.59 0.71
N LYS A 145 21.00 2.43 0.58
CA LYS A 145 21.62 1.20 0.09
C LYS A 145 21.22 0.84 -1.35
N GLY A 146 20.11 1.36 -1.84
CA GLY A 146 19.56 0.98 -3.13
C GLY A 146 19.08 -0.47 -3.19
N PHE A 147 18.75 -0.94 -4.39
CA PHE A 147 18.31 -2.31 -4.64
C PHE A 147 19.49 -3.28 -4.76
N ASN A 148 19.35 -4.50 -4.22
CA ASN A 148 20.44 -5.47 -4.20
C ASN A 148 20.84 -5.91 -5.63
N PRO A 149 22.09 -5.65 -6.08
CA PRO A 149 22.49 -5.87 -7.47
C PRO A 149 22.51 -7.35 -7.90
N SER A 150 22.58 -8.28 -6.94
CA SER A 150 22.64 -9.73 -7.20
C SER A 150 21.36 -10.29 -7.84
N ALA A 151 20.22 -9.59 -7.67
CA ALA A 151 18.96 -9.98 -8.30
C ALA A 151 18.98 -9.78 -9.83
N PHE A 152 19.72 -8.78 -10.33
CA PHE A 152 19.86 -8.52 -11.76
C PHE A 152 20.78 -9.54 -12.47
N VAL A 153 21.78 -10.08 -11.75
CA VAL A 153 22.77 -11.03 -12.31
C VAL A 153 22.20 -12.42 -12.55
N THR A 154 21.22 -12.85 -11.74
CA THR A 154 20.60 -14.18 -11.91
C THR A 154 19.71 -14.23 -13.16
N GLU A 155 19.15 -13.09 -13.57
CA GLU A 155 18.21 -13.00 -14.70
C GLU A 155 18.92 -12.89 -16.05
N SER A 156 20.04 -12.15 -16.14
CA SER A 156 20.89 -12.16 -17.35
C SER A 156 21.44 -13.55 -17.63
N ALA A 157 21.84 -14.30 -16.59
CA ALA A 157 22.32 -15.66 -16.73
C ALA A 157 21.22 -16.64 -17.18
N GLN A 158 19.97 -16.46 -16.72
CA GLN A 158 18.84 -17.31 -17.16
C GLN A 158 18.31 -16.96 -18.55
N ALA A 159 18.35 -15.68 -18.96
CA ALA A 159 17.99 -15.25 -20.31
C ALA A 159 19.00 -15.76 -21.35
N ASP A 160 20.29 -15.61 -21.07
CA ASP A 160 21.40 -16.09 -21.92
C ASP A 160 21.42 -17.63 -22.05
N THR A 161 21.03 -18.35 -20.99
CA THR A 161 20.91 -19.81 -21.04
C THR A 161 19.72 -20.26 -21.90
N LYS A 162 18.57 -19.55 -21.81
CA LYS A 162 17.38 -19.86 -22.62
C LYS A 162 17.55 -19.51 -24.10
N GLU A 163 18.29 -18.46 -24.44
CA GLU A 163 18.62 -18.14 -25.83
C GLU A 163 19.56 -19.17 -26.44
N ARG A 164 20.62 -19.57 -25.73
CA ARG A 164 21.54 -20.62 -26.19
C ARG A 164 20.87 -21.97 -26.42
N ASP A 165 19.91 -22.36 -25.59
CA ASP A 165 19.19 -23.62 -25.78
C ASP A 165 18.22 -23.56 -26.98
N LYS A 166 17.56 -22.42 -27.20
CA LYS A 166 16.74 -22.20 -28.41
C LYS A 166 17.54 -22.25 -29.70
N GLU A 167 18.77 -21.73 -29.68
CA GLU A 167 19.64 -21.70 -30.85
C GLU A 167 20.16 -23.11 -31.18
N ARG A 168 20.52 -23.89 -30.16
CA ARG A 168 20.85 -25.32 -30.30
C ARG A 168 19.70 -26.16 -30.86
N ASP A 169 18.48 -25.93 -30.40
CA ASP A 169 17.30 -26.66 -30.89
C ASP A 169 16.95 -26.32 -32.34
N LYS A 170 17.20 -25.09 -32.78
CA LYS A 170 17.05 -24.71 -34.19
C LYS A 170 18.12 -25.34 -35.08
N GLU A 171 19.36 -25.41 -34.60
CA GLU A 171 20.47 -25.98 -35.38
C GLU A 171 20.33 -27.50 -35.55
N SER A 172 19.79 -28.20 -34.54
CA SER A 172 19.52 -29.65 -34.61
C SER A 172 18.36 -29.97 -35.56
N LEU A 173 17.31 -29.14 -35.60
CA LEU A 173 16.19 -29.29 -36.53
C LEU A 173 16.55 -28.94 -37.99
N SER A 174 17.57 -28.09 -38.21
CA SER A 174 18.04 -27.74 -39.56
C SER A 174 18.97 -28.80 -40.18
N LYS A 175 19.51 -29.72 -39.37
CA LYS A 175 20.45 -30.76 -39.80
C LYS A 175 19.80 -32.15 -39.97
N ALA A 176 18.51 -32.28 -39.66
CA ALA A 176 17.69 -33.47 -39.86
C ALA A 176 16.86 -33.36 -41.15
#